data_AF-A0A7J4J7H0-F1
#
_entry.id   AF-A0A7J4J7H0-F1
#
_cell.length_a   1.000
_cell.length_b   1.000
_cell.length_c   1.000
_cell.angle_alpha   90.00
_cell.angle_beta   90.00
_cell.angle_gamma   90.00
#
_symmetry.space_group_name_H-M   'P 1'
#
loop_
_entity.id
_entity.type
_entity.pdbx_description
1 polymer ?
#
loop_
_entity_poly.entity_id
_entity_poly.type
_entity_poly.pdbx_seq_one_letter_code
_entity_poly.pdbx_strand_id
1 'polypeptide(L)'
;MVTDALLNVSLPPTEILSVFQPVVDTIQPLLIKISLLVGGLFGIYVILLLARVYYERKKVHILEDIRYDLDRLNMHYNIGYSAARKGVLSQLICNIKSHYINKRIMRDHARKHK
;
A
#
# COMPACT_ATOMS: atom_id res chain seq x y z
N MET A 1 -55.18 -20.19 38.06
CA MET A 1 -54.93 -20.80 36.74
C MET A 1 -55.40 -19.91 35.58
N VAL A 2 -55.20 -18.59 35.63
CA VAL A 2 -55.60 -17.67 34.52
C VAL A 2 -54.47 -16.70 34.14
N THR A 3 -53.38 -16.65 34.92
CA THR A 3 -52.31 -15.65 34.75
C THR A 3 -51.26 -15.99 33.71
N ASP A 4 -51.19 -17.23 33.22
CA ASP A 4 -50.14 -17.64 32.26
C ASP A 4 -50.54 -17.39 30.79
N ALA A 5 -51.80 -17.03 30.53
CA ALA A 5 -52.32 -16.85 29.17
C ALA A 5 -52.07 -15.45 28.56
N LEU A 6 -51.64 -14.46 29.36
CA LEU A 6 -51.47 -13.07 28.89
C LEU A 6 -50.03 -12.66 28.63
N LEU A 7 -49.04 -13.51 28.93
CA LEU A 7 -47.62 -13.12 28.87
C LEU A 7 -46.88 -13.57 27.60
N ASN A 8 -47.60 -14.09 26.59
CA ASN A 8 -47.00 -14.60 25.35
C ASN A 8 -47.55 -13.88 24.10
N VAL A 9 -47.72 -12.56 24.18
CA VAL A 9 -47.87 -11.71 22.99
C VAL A 9 -46.50 -11.59 22.32
N SER A 10 -45.98 -12.70 21.79
CA SER A 10 -44.88 -12.64 20.83
C SER A 10 -45.50 -12.14 19.53
N LEU A 11 -45.50 -10.82 19.33
CA LEU A 11 -45.82 -10.25 18.03
C LEU A 11 -44.92 -10.94 17.00
N PRO A 12 -45.49 -11.59 15.97
CA PRO A 12 -44.68 -12.25 14.97
C PRO A 12 -43.78 -11.18 14.33
N PRO A 13 -42.45 -11.40 14.23
CA PRO A 13 -41.49 -10.39 13.79
C PRO A 13 -41.80 -9.82 12.39
N THR A 14 -42.65 -10.49 11.64
CA THR A 14 -43.13 -10.12 10.31
C THR A 14 -44.08 -8.91 10.30
N GLU A 15 -44.86 -8.65 11.36
CA GLU A 15 -45.79 -7.50 11.37
C GLU A 15 -45.09 -6.17 11.65
N ILE A 16 -44.02 -6.19 12.42
CA ILE A 16 -43.23 -4.99 12.72
C ILE A 16 -42.54 -4.50 11.43
N LEU A 17 -42.07 -5.42 10.59
CA LEU A 17 -41.41 -5.12 9.32
C LEU A 17 -42.34 -4.43 8.31
N SER A 18 -43.64 -4.76 8.27
CA SER A 18 -44.57 -4.15 7.30
C SER A 18 -44.87 -2.69 7.62
N VAL A 19 -44.91 -2.32 8.91
CA VAL A 19 -45.15 -0.92 9.34
C VAL A 19 -43.95 -0.03 9.00
N PHE A 20 -42.74 -0.59 8.98
CA PHE A 20 -41.53 0.17 8.62
C PHE A 20 -41.20 0.15 7.13
N GLN A 21 -41.84 -0.70 6.31
CA GLN A 21 -41.64 -0.71 4.86
C GLN A 21 -41.72 0.68 4.21
N PRO A 22 -42.75 1.51 4.44
CA PRO A 22 -42.83 2.83 3.81
C PRO A 22 -41.68 3.77 4.20
N VAL A 23 -41.16 3.63 5.43
CA VAL A 23 -40.00 4.41 5.90
C VAL A 23 -38.72 3.94 5.20
N VAL A 24 -38.55 2.63 5.06
CA VAL A 24 -37.41 2.04 4.35
C VAL A 24 -37.41 2.45 2.87
N ASP A 25 -38.57 2.38 2.21
CA ASP A 25 -38.71 2.74 0.80
C ASP A 25 -38.39 4.22 0.53
N THR A 26 -38.69 5.09 1.51
CA THR A 26 -38.35 6.52 1.43
C THR A 26 -36.85 6.78 1.63
N ILE A 27 -36.19 6.02 2.49
CA ILE A 27 -34.78 6.22 2.87
C ILE A 27 -33.81 5.53 1.88
N GLN A 28 -34.20 4.40 1.29
CA GLN A 28 -33.37 3.63 0.37
C GLN A 28 -32.75 4.46 -0.77
N PRO A 29 -33.50 5.32 -1.51
CA PRO A 29 -32.90 6.12 -2.58
C PRO A 29 -31.89 7.16 -2.06
N LEU A 30 -32.03 7.64 -0.83
CA LEU A 30 -31.07 8.54 -0.18
C LEU A 30 -29.76 7.81 0.11
N LEU A 31 -29.82 6.60 0.66
CA LEU A 31 -28.64 5.80 0.97
C LEU A 31 -27.82 5.45 -0.29
N ILE A 32 -28.48 5.16 -1.41
CA ILE A 32 -27.78 4.88 -2.68
C ILE A 32 -26.99 6.11 -3.14
N LYS A 33 -27.60 7.31 -3.08
CA LYS A 33 -26.92 8.57 -3.44
C LYS A 33 -25.73 8.87 -2.53
N ILE A 34 -25.89 8.67 -1.22
CA ILE A 34 -24.82 8.86 -0.24
C ILE A 34 -23.70 7.84 -0.48
N SER A 35 -24.03 6.57 -0.69
CA SER A 35 -23.04 5.53 -0.98
C SER A 35 -22.25 5.83 -2.25
N LEU A 36 -22.89 6.38 -3.28
CA LEU A 36 -22.20 6.79 -4.51
C LEU A 36 -21.26 7.98 -4.28
N LEU A 37 -21.70 8.95 -3.47
CA LEU A 37 -20.89 10.12 -3.11
C LEU A 37 -19.68 9.72 -2.24
N VAL A 38 -19.91 8.89 -1.22
CA VAL A 38 -18.86 8.34 -0.36
C VAL A 38 -17.91 7.45 -1.16
N GLY A 39 -18.42 6.58 -2.03
CA GLY A 39 -17.62 5.72 -2.89
C GLY A 39 -16.75 6.51 -3.88
N GLY A 40 -17.30 7.56 -4.50
CA GLY A 40 -16.55 8.44 -5.40
C GLY A 40 -15.45 9.22 -4.67
N LEU A 41 -15.78 9.79 -3.51
CA LEU A 41 -14.81 10.52 -2.69
C LEU A 41 -13.70 9.59 -2.20
N PHE A 42 -14.07 8.38 -1.74
CA PHE A 42 -13.12 7.36 -1.31
C PHE A 42 -12.17 6.94 -2.46
N GLY A 43 -12.71 6.74 -3.68
CA GLY A 43 -11.90 6.43 -4.85
C GLY A 43 -10.85 7.49 -5.15
N ILE A 44 -11.24 8.77 -5.12
CA ILE A 44 -10.31 9.90 -5.28
C ILE A 44 -9.23 9.90 -4.20
N TYR A 45 -9.59 9.65 -2.94
CA TYR A 45 -8.63 9.57 -1.84
C TYR A 45 -7.60 8.47 -2.07
N VAL A 46 -8.03 7.28 -2.50
CA VAL A 46 -7.12 6.16 -2.80
C VAL A 46 -6.16 6.52 -3.94
N ILE A 47 -6.66 7.17 -4.99
CA ILE A 47 -5.83 7.62 -6.13
C ILE A 47 -4.76 8.63 -5.66
N LEU A 48 -5.14 9.62 -4.86
CA LEU A 48 -4.20 10.59 -4.31
C LEU A 48 -3.16 9.94 -3.39
N LEU A 49 -3.58 8.94 -2.60
CA LEU A 49 -2.69 8.20 -1.72
C LEU A 49 -1.66 7.39 -2.51
N LEU A 50 -2.08 6.70 -3.57
CA LEU A 50 -1.19 6.01 -4.51
C LEU A 50 -0.20 6.97 -5.16
N ALA A 51 -0.67 8.12 -5.63
CA ALA A 51 0.19 9.15 -6.22
C ALA A 51 1.23 9.64 -5.21
N ARG A 52 0.83 9.92 -3.97
CA ARG A 52 1.76 10.33 -2.89
C ARG A 52 2.86 9.29 -2.69
N VAL A 53 2.49 8.01 -2.56
CA VAL A 53 3.45 6.91 -2.38
C VAL A 53 4.42 6.84 -3.56
N TYR A 54 3.91 6.97 -4.79
CA TYR A 54 4.74 6.98 -6.00
C TYR A 54 5.75 8.14 -6.01
N TYR A 55 5.30 9.36 -5.70
CA TYR A 55 6.17 10.53 -5.65
C TYR A 55 7.23 10.44 -4.56
N GLU A 56 6.89 9.90 -3.38
CA GLU A 56 7.86 9.68 -2.31
C GLU A 56 8.95 8.70 -2.74
N ARG A 57 8.58 7.58 -3.39
CA ARG A 57 9.56 6.63 -3.93
C ARG A 57 10.49 7.28 -4.96
N LYS A 58 9.94 8.10 -5.85
CA LYS A 58 10.74 8.83 -6.86
C LYS A 58 11.70 9.83 -6.21
N LYS A 59 11.26 10.56 -5.18
CA LYS A 59 12.12 11.51 -4.44
C LYS A 59 13.29 10.80 -3.77
N VAL A 60 13.04 9.67 -3.13
CA VAL A 60 14.12 8.88 -2.49
C VAL A 60 15.16 8.45 -3.53
N HIS A 61 14.73 7.99 -4.69
CA HIS A 61 15.65 7.58 -5.76
C HIS A 61 16.54 8.73 -6.25
N ILE A 62 15.95 9.91 -6.47
CA ILE A 62 16.71 11.11 -6.87
C ILE A 62 17.73 11.51 -5.79
N LEU A 63 17.37 11.41 -4.51
CA LEU A 63 18.29 11.70 -3.41
C LEU A 63 19.45 10.71 -3.35
N GLU A 64 19.21 9.43 -3.67
CA GLU A 64 20.27 8.42 -3.76
C GLU A 64 21.24 8.71 -4.90
N ASP A 65 20.73 9.13 -6.06
CA ASP A 65 21.55 9.50 -7.22
C ASP A 65 22.43 10.74 -6.92
N ILE A 66 21.84 11.79 -6.34
CA ILE A 66 22.59 12.99 -5.93
C ILE A 66 23.66 12.63 -4.89
N ARG A 67 23.33 11.76 -3.93
CA ARG A 67 24.30 11.29 -2.93
C ARG A 67 25.45 10.52 -3.59
N TYR A 68 25.16 9.69 -4.58
CA TYR A 68 26.17 8.94 -5.32
C TYR A 68 27.11 9.88 -6.10
N ASP A 69 26.57 10.89 -6.77
CA ASP A 69 27.36 11.88 -7.50
C ASP A 69 28.26 12.69 -6.55
N LEU A 70 27.73 13.13 -5.41
CA LEU A 70 28.53 13.81 -4.38
C LEU A 70 29.63 12.93 -3.79
N ASP A 71 29.35 11.66 -3.52
CA ASP A 71 30.39 10.72 -3.04
C ASP A 71 31.49 10.52 -4.09
N ARG A 72 31.13 10.46 -5.38
CA ARG A 72 32.10 10.36 -6.48
C ARG A 72 33.01 11.60 -6.57
N LEU A 73 32.43 12.78 -6.39
CA LEU A 73 33.18 14.05 -6.30
C LEU A 73 34.10 14.08 -5.07
N ASN A 74 33.61 13.70 -3.89
CA ASN A 74 34.42 13.65 -2.68
C ASN A 74 35.61 12.68 -2.81
N MET A 75 35.42 11.55 -3.47
CA MET A 75 36.51 10.60 -3.77
C MET A 75 37.60 11.24 -4.66
N HIS A 76 37.22 12.09 -5.61
CA HIS A 76 38.18 12.78 -6.47
C HIS A 76 39.03 13.80 -5.69
N TYR A 77 38.42 14.49 -4.72
CA TYR A 77 39.11 15.47 -3.87
C TYR A 77 39.71 14.88 -2.59
N ASN A 78 39.65 13.55 -2.40
CA ASN A 78 40.12 12.86 -1.20
C ASN A 78 39.46 13.36 0.12
N ILE A 79 38.24 13.87 0.01
CA ILE A 79 37.42 14.30 1.15
C ILE A 79 36.69 13.07 1.69
N GLY A 80 36.50 12.99 3.01
CA GLY A 80 35.78 11.88 3.64
C GLY A 80 34.38 11.68 3.03
N TYR A 81 34.18 10.55 2.35
CA TYR A 81 32.94 10.20 1.65
C TYR A 81 32.14 9.14 2.42
N SER A 82 30.83 9.06 2.16
CA SER A 82 29.93 8.26 2.99
C SER A 82 30.17 6.75 2.89
N ALA A 83 30.60 6.28 1.71
CA ALA A 83 31.02 4.88 1.52
C ALA A 83 32.32 4.50 2.26
N ALA A 84 33.19 5.46 2.59
CA ALA A 84 34.39 5.19 3.39
C ALA A 84 34.04 4.79 4.84
N ARG A 85 32.86 5.21 5.33
CA ARG A 85 32.35 4.82 6.65
C ARG A 85 31.58 3.51 6.66
N LYS A 86 31.25 2.93 5.50
CA LYS A 86 30.66 1.58 5.45
C LYS A 86 31.76 0.58 5.81
N GLY A 87 31.77 0.16 7.08
CA GLY A 87 32.80 -0.70 7.63
C GLY A 87 33.02 -2.01 6.87
N VAL A 88 34.09 -2.71 7.22
CA VAL A 88 34.63 -3.92 6.56
C VAL A 88 33.56 -5.00 6.25
N LEU A 89 32.54 -5.12 7.11
CA LEU A 89 31.38 -6.01 6.90
C LEU A 89 30.60 -5.69 5.62
N SER A 90 30.38 -4.42 5.31
CA SER A 90 29.68 -4.02 4.08
C SER A 90 30.50 -4.38 2.83
N GLN A 91 31.83 -4.32 2.89
CA GLN A 91 32.70 -4.73 1.79
C GLN A 91 32.63 -6.24 1.54
N LEU A 92 32.63 -7.04 2.60
CA LEU A 92 32.47 -8.49 2.49
C LEU A 92 31.12 -8.88 1.86
N ILE A 93 30.03 -8.24 2.29
CA ILE A 93 28.70 -8.49 1.72
C ILE A 93 28.64 -8.06 0.25
N CYS A 94 29.24 -6.92 -0.11
CA CYS A 94 29.32 -6.47 -1.50
C CYS A 94 30.10 -7.47 -2.39
N ASN A 95 31.23 -7.99 -1.90
CA ASN A 95 32.02 -8.99 -2.63
C ASN A 95 31.26 -10.31 -2.83
N ILE A 96 30.52 -10.79 -1.82
CA ILE A 96 29.70 -11.99 -1.97
C ILE A 96 28.58 -11.76 -2.98
N LYS A 97 27.88 -10.61 -2.89
CA LYS A 97 26.76 -10.29 -3.78
C LYS A 97 27.20 -10.12 -5.24
N SER A 98 28.34 -9.48 -5.47
CA SER A 98 28.90 -9.33 -6.83
C SER A 98 29.22 -10.68 -7.47
N HIS A 99 29.69 -11.65 -6.67
CA HIS A 99 30.00 -12.99 -7.15
C HIS A 99 28.76 -13.76 -7.64
N TYR A 100 27.61 -13.61 -6.96
CA TYR A 100 26.35 -14.20 -7.40
C TYR A 100 25.78 -13.53 -8.66
N ILE A 101 25.90 -12.21 -8.78
CA ILE A 101 25.43 -11.46 -9.96
C ILE A 101 26.25 -11.85 -11.20
N ASN A 102 27.58 -11.95 -11.06
CA ASN A 102 28.46 -12.32 -12.16
C ASN A 102 28.17 -13.75 -12.68
N LYS A 103 27.84 -14.68 -11.77
CA LYS A 103 27.38 -16.04 -12.13
C LYS A 103 26.04 -16.08 -12.86
N ARG A 104 25.16 -15.07 -12.73
CA ARG A 104 23.94 -14.98 -13.55
C ARG A 104 24.27 -14.46 -14.95
N ILE A 105 25.05 -13.39 -15.04
CA ILE A 105 25.46 -12.78 -16.31
C ILE A 105 26.19 -13.81 -17.21
N MET A 106 27.07 -14.64 -16.63
CA MET A 106 27.75 -15.70 -17.39
C MET A 106 26.79 -16.78 -17.93
N ARG A 107 25.74 -17.14 -17.17
CA ARG A 107 24.72 -18.09 -17.66
C ARG A 107 23.88 -17.49 -18.79
N ASP A 108 23.59 -16.20 -18.71
CA ASP A 108 22.83 -15.49 -19.74
C ASP A 108 23.64 -15.33 -21.03
N HIS A 109 24.96 -15.07 -20.94
CA HIS A 109 25.86 -15.07 -22.10
C HIS A 109 26.00 -16.46 -22.75
N ALA A 110 26.11 -17.53 -21.93
CA ALA A 110 26.19 -18.90 -22.45
C ALA A 110 24.94 -19.35 -23.22
N ARG A 111 23.76 -18.79 -22.89
CA ARG A 111 22.50 -19.06 -23.62
C ARG A 111 22.37 -18.30 -24.93
N LYS A 112 23.05 -17.16 -25.10
CA LYS A 112 22.99 -16.35 -26.33
C LYS A 112 23.90 -16.86 -27.45
N HIS A 113 24.89 -17.70 -27.13
CA HIS A 113 25.83 -18.29 -28.10
C HIS A 113 25.50 -19.75 -28.46
N LYS A 114 24.27 -20.21 -28.17
CA LYS A 114 23.77 -21.53 -28.49
C LYS A 114 22.54 -21.40 -29.38
#